data_AF-A0A174S336-F1
#
_entry.id   AF-A0A174S336-F1
#
_cell.length_a   1.000
_cell.length_b   1.000
_cell.length_c   1.000
_cell.angle_alpha   90.00
_cell.angle_beta   90.00
_cell.angle_gamma   90.00
#
_symmetry.space_group_name_H-M   'P 1'
#
loop_
_entity.id
_entity.type
_entity.pdbx_description
1 polymer ?
#
loop_
_entity_poly.entity_id
_entity_poly.type
_entity_poly.pdbx_seq_one_letter_code
_entity_poly.pdbx_strand_id
1 'polypeptide(L)'
;MLTEQQLTSVLATERRIYAALSEVLELTGELSASIQRGDSVSVQLFLQLRQEPINQLREYQTNLAQQCRILPAEDRKELEGLLSGQAPAASPAAHPLQEQLQRNRALWTRVVQADRAASGRLCGKDSFYDS
;
A
#
# COMPACT_ATOMS: atom_id res chain seq x y z
N MET A 1 4.97 24.35 -10.79
CA MET A 1 3.93 24.01 -9.79
C MET A 1 3.07 22.90 -10.34
N LEU A 2 2.78 21.89 -9.51
CA LEU A 2 1.97 20.74 -9.89
C LEU A 2 0.60 21.16 -10.45
N THR A 3 0.24 20.62 -11.62
CA THR A 3 -1.07 20.91 -12.23
C THR A 3 -2.17 20.07 -11.58
N GLU A 4 -3.41 20.55 -11.63
CA GLU A 4 -4.56 19.79 -11.13
C GLU A 4 -4.70 18.42 -11.82
N GLN A 5 -4.37 18.34 -13.11
CA GLN A 5 -4.37 17.07 -13.85
C GLN A 5 -3.32 16.09 -13.31
N GLN A 6 -2.11 16.57 -12.99
CA GLN A 6 -1.06 15.74 -12.38
C GLN A 6 -1.49 15.26 -10.99
N LEU A 7 -2.01 16.15 -10.15
CA LEU A 7 -2.50 15.81 -8.81
C LEU A 7 -3.65 14.80 -8.85
N THR A 8 -4.59 14.98 -9.78
CA THR A 8 -5.72 14.05 -9.96
C THR A 8 -5.25 12.68 -10.44
N SER A 9 -4.27 12.63 -11.35
CA SER A 9 -3.68 11.38 -11.82
C SER A 9 -2.99 10.61 -10.68
N VAL A 10 -2.18 11.30 -9.87
CA VAL A 10 -1.50 10.67 -8.73
C VAL A 10 -2.52 10.23 -7.68
N LEU A 11 -3.52 11.07 -7.38
CA LEU A 11 -4.60 10.74 -6.45
C LEU A 11 -5.38 9.50 -6.88
N ALA A 12 -5.65 9.34 -8.18
CA ALA A 12 -6.29 8.14 -8.70
C ALA A 12 -5.44 6.89 -8.45
N THR A 13 -4.12 6.95 -8.69
CA THR A 13 -3.19 5.86 -8.38
C THR A 13 -3.16 5.55 -6.87
N GLU A 14 -3.09 6.57 -6.01
CA GLU A 14 -3.09 6.40 -4.55
C GLU A 14 -4.40 5.78 -4.02
N ARG A 15 -5.55 6.08 -4.64
CA ARG A 15 -6.82 5.41 -4.31
C ARG A 15 -6.82 3.94 -4.71
N ARG A 16 -6.19 3.59 -5.83
CA ARG A 16 -6.02 2.18 -6.23
C ARG A 16 -5.08 1.44 -5.29
N ILE A 17 -4.01 2.09 -4.82
CA ILE A 17 -3.14 1.58 -3.76
C ILE A 17 -3.94 1.30 -2.49
N TYR A 18 -4.80 2.23 -2.06
CA TYR A 18 -5.65 2.02 -0.89
C TYR A 18 -6.57 0.80 -1.02
N ALA A 19 -7.21 0.64 -2.19
CA ALA A 19 -8.10 -0.48 -2.45
C ALA A 19 -7.34 -1.81 -2.37
N ALA A 20 -6.20 -1.93 -3.05
CA ALA A 20 -5.37 -3.13 -3.01
C ALA A 20 -4.79 -3.39 -1.60
N LEU A 21 -4.38 -2.36 -0.86
CA LEU A 21 -3.98 -2.51 0.56
C LEU A 21 -5.12 -3.02 1.44
N SER A 22 -6.35 -2.59 1.18
CA SER A 22 -7.53 -3.03 1.94
C SER A 22 -7.81 -4.51 1.70
N GLU A 23 -7.73 -4.93 0.43
CA GLU A 23 -7.87 -6.33 0.04
C GLU A 23 -6.76 -7.21 0.62
N VAL A 24 -5.50 -6.74 0.59
CA VAL A 24 -4.39 -7.44 1.26
C VAL A 24 -4.68 -7.60 2.74
N LEU A 25 -5.18 -6.56 3.43
CA LEU A 25 -5.48 -6.64 4.86
C LEU A 25 -6.56 -7.70 5.15
N GLU A 26 -7.65 -7.69 4.37
CA GLU A 26 -8.76 -8.64 4.50
C GLU A 26 -8.28 -10.07 4.29
N LEU A 27 -7.61 -10.36 3.17
CA LEU A 27 -7.09 -11.69 2.85
C LEU A 27 -6.06 -12.17 3.86
N THR A 28 -5.26 -11.27 4.44
CA THR A 28 -4.32 -11.60 5.52
C THR A 28 -5.05 -11.96 6.81
N GLY A 29 -6.19 -11.32 7.10
CA GLY A 29 -7.07 -11.68 8.20
C GLY A 29 -7.65 -13.08 8.04
N GLU A 30 -8.19 -13.38 6.86
CA GLU A 30 -8.75 -14.70 6.53
C GLU A 30 -7.70 -15.81 6.52
N LEU A 31 -6.49 -15.50 6.02
CA LEU A 31 -5.33 -16.38 6.11
C LEU A 31 -5.02 -16.70 7.58
N SER A 32 -4.91 -15.68 8.42
CA SER A 32 -4.62 -15.87 9.85
C SER A 32 -5.70 -16.69 10.56
N ALA A 33 -6.97 -16.46 10.24
CA ALA A 33 -8.07 -17.23 10.82
C ALA A 33 -8.03 -18.70 10.37
N SER A 34 -7.65 -18.95 9.12
CA SER A 34 -7.50 -20.31 8.56
C SER A 34 -6.33 -21.07 9.23
N ILE A 35 -5.20 -20.39 9.45
CA ILE A 35 -4.07 -20.94 10.22
C ILE A 35 -4.53 -21.37 11.62
N GLN A 36 -5.28 -20.50 12.31
CA GLN A 36 -5.75 -20.78 13.66
C GLN A 36 -6.70 -21.99 13.72
N ARG A 37 -7.49 -22.23 12.67
CA ARG A 37 -8.38 -23.40 12.57
C ARG A 37 -7.67 -24.68 12.12
N GLY A 38 -6.41 -24.62 11.68
CA GLY A 38 -5.70 -25.75 11.08
C GLY A 38 -6.22 -26.13 9.69
N ASP A 39 -6.90 -25.22 8.99
CA ASP A 39 -7.48 -25.46 7.67
C ASP A 39 -6.45 -25.20 6.57
N SER A 40 -5.68 -26.25 6.26
CA SER A 40 -4.60 -26.18 5.26
C SER A 40 -5.07 -25.82 3.85
N VAL A 41 -6.29 -26.21 3.46
CA VAL A 41 -6.85 -25.90 2.13
C VAL A 41 -7.14 -24.41 2.02
N SER A 42 -7.81 -23.84 3.03
CA SER A 42 -8.09 -22.40 3.07
C SER A 42 -6.81 -21.57 3.21
N VAL A 43 -5.82 -22.05 3.97
CA VAL A 43 -4.50 -21.40 4.05
C VAL A 43 -3.87 -21.27 2.67
N GLN A 44 -3.85 -22.34 1.87
CA GLN A 44 -3.30 -22.30 0.53
C GLN A 44 -4.10 -21.37 -0.40
N LEU A 45 -5.43 -21.41 -0.31
CA LEU A 45 -6.31 -20.51 -1.06
C LEU A 45 -6.02 -19.04 -0.77
N PHE A 46 -5.98 -18.63 0.50
CA PHE A 46 -5.77 -17.23 0.86
C PHE A 46 -4.34 -16.75 0.57
N LEU A 47 -3.34 -17.64 0.61
CA LEU A 47 -2.00 -17.31 0.12
C LEU A 47 -2.00 -16.97 -1.38
N GLN A 48 -2.74 -17.74 -2.20
CA GLN A 48 -2.85 -17.50 -3.63
C GLN A 48 -3.64 -16.22 -3.93
N LEU A 49 -4.81 -16.04 -3.32
CA LEU A 49 -5.65 -14.86 -3.51
C LEU A 49 -4.92 -13.58 -3.12
N ARG A 50 -4.20 -13.60 -2.00
CA ARG A 50 -3.43 -12.44 -1.52
C ARG A 50 -2.32 -12.01 -2.48
N GLN A 51 -1.78 -12.93 -3.28
CA GLN A 51 -0.70 -12.62 -4.22
C GLN A 51 -1.15 -11.63 -5.31
N GLU A 52 -2.41 -11.68 -5.73
CA GLU A 52 -2.95 -10.81 -6.76
C GLU A 52 -2.91 -9.31 -6.38
N PRO A 53 -3.52 -8.85 -5.27
CA PRO A 53 -3.46 -7.44 -4.89
C PRO A 53 -2.04 -7.00 -4.52
N ILE A 54 -1.17 -7.90 -4.05
CA ILE A 54 0.27 -7.59 -3.86
C ILE A 54 0.94 -7.27 -5.21
N ASN A 55 0.65 -8.04 -6.25
CA ASN A 55 1.17 -7.76 -7.58
C ASN A 55 0.64 -6.43 -8.12
N GLN A 56 -0.66 -6.15 -7.94
CA GLN A 56 -1.25 -4.86 -8.30
C GLN A 56 -0.56 -3.69 -7.58
N LEU A 57 -0.26 -3.83 -6.28
CA LEU A 57 0.47 -2.81 -5.53
C LEU A 57 1.85 -2.50 -6.16
N ARG A 58 2.58 -3.52 -6.61
CA ARG A 58 3.87 -3.33 -7.31
C ARG A 58 3.72 -2.59 -8.62
N GLU A 59 2.67 -2.90 -9.39
CA GLU A 59 2.36 -2.20 -10.63
C GLU A 59 1.99 -0.73 -10.37
N TYR A 60 1.17 -0.45 -9.37
CA TYR A 60 0.79 0.91 -8.99
C TYR A 60 1.99 1.73 -8.49
N GLN A 61 2.88 1.14 -7.70
CA GLN A 61 4.13 1.80 -7.28
C GLN A 61 5.03 2.11 -8.49
N THR A 62 5.12 1.20 -9.46
CA THR A 62 5.88 1.43 -10.69
C THR A 62 5.28 2.56 -11.52
N ASN A 63 3.95 2.59 -11.65
CA ASN A 63 3.23 3.66 -12.35
C ASN A 63 3.45 5.02 -11.67
N LEU A 64 3.38 5.07 -10.34
CA LEU A 64 3.62 6.28 -9.57
C LEU A 64 5.06 6.79 -9.70
N ALA A 65 6.04 5.87 -9.66
CA ALA A 65 7.44 6.22 -9.91
C ALA A 65 7.63 6.80 -11.33
N GLN A 66 6.95 6.25 -12.34
CA GLN A 66 6.98 6.79 -13.70
C GLN A 66 6.33 8.18 -13.78
N GLN A 67 5.18 8.39 -13.13
CA GLN A 67 4.52 9.70 -13.05
C GLN A 67 5.45 10.75 -12.43
N CYS A 68 6.23 10.40 -11.39
CA CYS A 68 7.19 11.32 -10.79
C CYS A 68 8.37 11.64 -11.72
N ARG A 69 8.85 10.65 -12.50
CA ARG A 69 10.01 10.80 -13.38
C ARG A 69 9.80 11.75 -14.56
N ILE A 70 8.57 11.84 -15.07
CA ILE A 70 8.25 12.70 -16.22
C ILE A 70 8.06 14.17 -15.83
N LEU A 71 8.02 14.49 -14.53
CA LEU A 71 7.84 15.85 -14.04
C LEU A 71 9.14 16.67 -14.11
N PRO A 72 9.05 17.99 -14.30
CA PRO A 72 10.17 18.90 -14.07
C PRO A 72 10.74 18.74 -12.65
N ALA A 73 12.02 19.08 -12.46
CA ALA A 73 12.73 18.84 -11.20
C ALA A 73 12.07 19.47 -9.96
N GLU A 74 11.51 20.68 -10.10
CA GLU A 74 10.81 21.38 -9.02
C GLU A 74 9.51 20.67 -8.63
N ASP A 75 8.66 20.36 -9.62
CA ASP A 75 7.39 19.67 -9.42
C ASP A 75 7.59 18.25 -8.88
N ARG A 76 8.65 17.57 -9.35
CA ARG A 76 9.04 16.26 -8.84
C ARG A 76 9.40 16.33 -7.36
N LYS A 77 10.23 17.31 -6.95
CA LYS A 77 10.64 17.48 -5.55
C LYS A 77 9.44 17.79 -4.66
N GLU A 78 8.52 18.63 -5.14
CA GLU A 78 7.26 18.93 -4.45
C GLU A 78 6.42 17.66 -4.23
N LEU A 79 6.23 16.88 -5.30
CA LEU A 79 5.45 15.63 -5.25
C LEU A 79 6.11 14.58 -4.35
N GLU A 80 7.43 14.38 -4.46
CA GLU A 80 8.20 13.45 -3.61
C GLU A 80 8.11 13.82 -2.12
N GLY A 81 8.14 15.12 -1.81
CA GLY A 81 7.91 15.63 -0.45
C GLY A 81 6.53 15.25 0.10
N LEU A 82 5.49 15.35 -0.73
CA LEU A 82 4.13 14.98 -0.36
C LEU A 82 3.98 13.45 -0.17
N LEU A 83 4.47 12.67 -1.13
CA LEU A 83 4.43 11.20 -1.15
C LEU A 83 5.19 10.59 0.03
N SER A 84 6.34 11.14 0.39
CA SER A 84 7.12 10.74 1.57
C SER A 84 6.48 11.21 2.88
N GLY A 85 5.64 12.25 2.84
CA GLY A 85 5.00 12.84 4.02
C GLY A 85 5.90 13.81 4.76
N GLN A 86 7.03 14.19 4.17
CA GLN A 86 7.98 15.15 4.72
C GLN A 86 7.55 16.59 4.45
N ALA A 87 6.70 16.83 3.45
CA ALA A 87 6.14 18.14 3.12
C ALA A 87 4.60 18.11 3.16
N PRO A 88 3.95 19.15 3.71
CA PRO A 88 2.52 19.35 3.55
C PRO A 88 2.17 19.75 2.11
N ALA A 89 0.90 19.66 1.74
CA ALA A 89 0.38 20.18 0.49
C ALA A 89 0.71 21.67 0.34
N ALA A 90 1.37 22.04 -0.76
CA ALA A 90 1.73 23.42 -1.05
C ALA A 90 0.53 24.26 -1.55
N SER A 91 -0.57 23.61 -1.96
CA SER A 91 -1.77 24.26 -2.47
C SER A 91 -3.05 23.53 -2.03
N PRO A 92 -4.21 24.22 -1.99
CA PRO A 92 -5.49 23.59 -1.68
C PRO A 92 -5.86 22.42 -2.60
N ALA A 93 -5.42 22.46 -3.87
CA ALA A 93 -5.64 21.39 -4.84
C ALA A 93 -4.92 20.09 -4.46
N ALA A 94 -3.85 20.16 -3.67
CA ALA A 94 -3.08 19.00 -3.22
C ALA A 94 -3.59 18.40 -1.88
N HIS A 95 -4.52 19.04 -1.17
CA HIS A 95 -5.07 18.51 0.09
C HIS A 95 -5.73 17.12 -0.07
N PRO A 96 -6.57 16.85 -1.10
CA PRO A 96 -7.17 15.52 -1.25
C PRO A 96 -6.13 14.40 -1.40
N LEU A 97 -5.01 14.71 -2.06
CA LEU A 97 -3.89 13.78 -2.20
C LEU A 97 -3.18 13.56 -0.85
N GLN A 98 -2.93 14.63 -0.09
CA GLN A 98 -2.35 14.51 1.25
C GLN A 98 -3.19 13.64 2.18
N GLU A 99 -4.52 13.86 2.21
CA GLU A 99 -5.43 13.05 3.02
C GLU A 99 -5.41 11.58 2.61
N GLN A 100 -5.41 11.30 1.30
CA GLN A 100 -5.34 9.93 0.80
C GLN A 100 -4.03 9.25 1.20
N LEU A 101 -2.90 9.95 1.11
CA LEU A 101 -1.59 9.44 1.52
C LEU A 101 -1.55 9.10 3.02
N GLN A 102 -2.16 9.94 3.86
CA GLN A 102 -2.28 9.66 5.30
C GLN A 102 -3.10 8.38 5.56
N ARG A 103 -4.22 8.20 4.84
CA ARG A 103 -5.02 6.97 4.92
C ARG A 103 -4.22 5.75 4.48
N ASN A 104 -3.46 5.86 3.38
CA ASN A 104 -2.61 4.78 2.87
C ASN A 104 -1.54 4.38 3.88
N ARG A 105 -0.87 5.34 4.54
CA ARG A 105 0.13 5.06 5.59
C ARG A 105 -0.46 4.39 6.82
N ALA A 106 -1.63 4.84 7.27
CA ALA A 106 -2.32 4.22 8.39
C ALA A 106 -2.72 2.78 8.07
N LEU A 107 -3.24 2.54 6.86
CA LEU A 107 -3.61 1.21 6.39
C LEU A 107 -2.40 0.29 6.21
N TRP A 108 -1.31 0.80 5.63
CA TRP A 108 -0.05 0.06 5.49
C TRP A 108 0.48 -0.45 6.82
N THR A 109 0.48 0.40 7.86
CA THR A 109 0.88 -0.01 9.22
C THR A 109 0.05 -1.20 9.70
N ARG A 110 -1.27 -1.20 9.46
CA ARG A 110 -2.17 -2.30 9.83
C ARG A 110 -1.89 -3.57 9.01
N VAL A 111 -1.65 -3.44 7.71
CA VAL A 111 -1.27 -4.56 6.84
C VAL A 111 -0.01 -5.24 7.35
N VAL A 112 1.05 -4.48 7.65
CA VAL A 112 2.32 -5.03 8.16
C VAL A 112 2.14 -5.72 9.50
N GLN A 113 1.34 -5.14 10.40
CA GLN A 113 1.02 -5.77 11.69
C GLN A 113 0.28 -7.10 11.52
N ALA A 114 -0.72 -7.14 10.64
CA ALA A 114 -1.47 -8.35 10.33
C ALA A 114 -0.59 -9.43 9.70
N ASP A 115 0.27 -9.04 8.74
CA ASP A 115 1.20 -9.96 8.09
C ASP A 115 2.22 -10.54 9.06
N ARG A 116 2.79 -9.71 9.95
CA ARG A 116 3.68 -10.16 11.01
C ARG A 116 3.01 -11.19 11.92
N ALA A 117 1.78 -10.93 12.32
CA ALA A 117 1.03 -11.87 13.17
C ALA A 117 0.72 -13.18 12.44
N ALA A 118 0.34 -13.13 11.15
CA ALA A 118 0.11 -14.33 10.34
C ALA A 118 1.40 -15.13 10.12
N SER A 119 2.50 -14.47 9.78
CA SER A 119 3.82 -15.07 9.57
C SER A 119 4.35 -15.76 10.82
N GLY A 120 4.27 -15.10 11.98
CA GLY A 120 4.65 -15.70 13.26
C GLY A 120 3.82 -16.95 13.61
N ARG A 121 2.52 -16.96 13.28
CA ARG A 121 1.66 -18.14 13.49
C ARG A 121 1.98 -19.29 12.54
N LEU A 122 2.28 -18.98 11.28
CA LEU A 122 2.53 -19.98 10.26
C LEU A 122 3.93 -20.61 10.39
N CYS A 123 4.94 -19.78 10.66
CA CYS A 123 6.35 -20.17 10.57
C CYS A 123 7.05 -20.22 11.93
N GLY A 124 6.45 -19.69 13.00
CA GLY A 124 7.08 -19.62 14.33
C GLY A 124 8.43 -18.91 14.26
N LYS A 125 9.50 -19.59 14.71
CA LYS A 125 10.89 -19.07 14.69
C LYS A 125 11.45 -18.82 13.28
N ASP A 126 10.86 -19.41 12.26
CA ASP A 126 11.25 -19.23 10.86
C ASP A 126 10.42 -18.10 10.19
N SER A 127 9.74 -17.29 11.00
CA SER A 127 9.03 -16.08 10.57
C SER A 127 9.99 -15.09 9.93
N PHE A 128 9.57 -14.52 8.80
CA PHE A 128 10.30 -13.46 8.09
C PHE A 128 10.65 -12.25 8.99
N TYR A 129 9.88 -12.02 10.05
CA TYR A 129 10.06 -10.86 10.94
C TYR A 129 10.95 -11.12 12.15
N ASP A 130 11.26 -12.38 12.44
CA ASP A 130 12.06 -12.79 13.61
C ASP A 130 13.48 -13.22 13.21
N SER A 131 13.89 -12.86 11.98
CA SER A 131 15.22 -13.11 11.37
C SER A 131 16.29 -12.12 11.83
#